data_AF-A0A1V2LMZ1-F1
#
_entry.id   AF-A0A1V2LMZ1-F1
#
_cell.length_a   1.000
_cell.length_b   1.000
_cell.length_c   1.000
_cell.angle_alpha   90.00
_cell.angle_beta   90.00
_cell.angle_gamma   90.00
#
_symmetry.space_group_name_H-M   'P 1'
#
loop_
_entity.id
_entity.type
_entity.pdbx_description
1 polymer ?
#
loop_
_entity_poly.entity_id
_entity_poly.type
_entity_poly.pdbx_seq_one_letter_code
_entity_poly.pdbx_strand_id
1 'polypeptide(L)'
;MSSLAKSNSKRYGRELSRYPHYIRKMFEQMQERSQLPAFRSPFRQVDSKQRYIKPQQWGVQPGDTVLITKGKYAGSTSKVVALQNETNRVFIEHSETKRVVVPKEFWQPGQTSHIIDYPLPVHPKDLKVVGTIVNEDGTEKKIAADKLVFKGEYWDEDYKKMMPYRRVKYNENIIIPWPRPEPVEDCEYSTSEELVEERTFFPNSIVFSDSPVDLLKSMRHPLIKRPYKWNKQYLTKSDVKRLVPPSPILSEAKLAGRAEREQIRESLPTSPSPETINLVGDKVAQYLNNMNDERLAKYINKMDPTYIKPSVAIKEAQKKLYDEKVRENQEMNKIKSYVIAKYKTRRITKN
;
A
#
# COMPACT_ATOMS: atom_id res chain seq x y z
N MET A 1 5.85 14.61 34.42
CA MET A 1 5.55 13.23 34.88
C MET A 1 6.80 12.43 34.63
N SER A 2 7.44 11.89 35.68
CA SER A 2 8.70 11.17 35.53
C SER A 2 8.52 9.98 34.59
N SER A 3 9.50 9.75 33.71
CA SER A 3 9.54 8.61 32.78
C SER A 3 9.38 7.26 33.52
N LEU A 4 9.76 7.23 34.79
CA LEU A 4 9.71 6.08 35.70
C LEU A 4 8.29 5.71 36.19
N ALA A 5 7.34 6.66 36.25
CA ALA A 5 6.01 6.42 36.81
C ALA A 5 4.94 5.97 35.79
N LYS A 6 5.32 5.73 34.53
CA LYS A 6 4.41 5.38 33.42
C LYS A 6 3.54 4.14 33.68
N SER A 7 4.00 3.19 34.48
CA SER A 7 3.26 1.96 34.83
C SER A 7 2.05 2.27 35.73
N ASN A 8 2.24 3.11 36.74
CA ASN A 8 1.22 3.45 37.75
C ASN A 8 0.16 4.40 37.21
N SER A 9 0.50 5.20 36.19
CA SER A 9 -0.42 6.17 35.61
C SER A 9 -1.19 5.65 34.39
N LYS A 10 -1.21 4.36 34.02
CA LYS A 10 -1.88 3.92 32.76
C LYS A 10 -3.37 4.26 32.68
N ARG A 11 -4.08 4.25 33.81
CA ARG A 11 -5.52 4.60 33.90
C ARG A 11 -5.75 6.12 33.91
N TYR A 12 -4.88 6.87 34.57
CA TYR A 12 -4.96 8.34 34.72
C TYR A 12 -4.03 9.10 33.76
N GLY A 13 -3.37 8.37 32.88
CA GLY A 13 -2.24 8.82 32.07
C GLY A 13 -2.76 9.51 30.84
N ARG A 14 -2.91 10.83 30.97
CA ARG A 14 -2.69 11.95 30.04
C ARG A 14 -2.65 11.74 28.51
N GLU A 15 -3.27 10.71 27.93
CA GLU A 15 -3.61 10.73 26.51
C GLU A 15 -4.82 11.67 26.35
N LEU A 16 -4.54 12.95 26.02
CA LEU A 16 -5.59 13.93 25.73
C LEU A 16 -6.54 13.42 24.65
N SER A 17 -6.04 12.58 23.73
CA SER A 17 -6.79 11.92 22.66
C SER A 17 -7.83 10.89 23.12
N ARG A 18 -7.89 10.53 24.41
CA ARG A 18 -8.97 9.67 24.95
C ARG A 18 -10.15 10.46 25.49
N TYR A 19 -9.94 11.70 25.90
CA TYR A 19 -11.01 12.52 26.48
C TYR A 19 -12.04 12.93 25.43
N PRO A 20 -13.30 13.19 25.79
CA PRO A 20 -14.26 13.82 24.90
C PRO A 20 -13.79 15.19 24.37
N HIS A 21 -14.31 15.61 23.23
CA HIS A 21 -13.86 16.83 22.53
C HIS A 21 -13.91 18.10 23.40
N TYR A 22 -14.95 18.26 24.23
CA TYR A 22 -15.13 19.45 25.08
C TYR A 22 -14.06 19.56 26.18
N ILE A 23 -13.70 18.44 26.82
CA ILE A 23 -12.62 18.41 27.84
C ILE A 23 -11.27 18.71 27.20
N ARG A 24 -11.02 18.20 25.98
CA ARG A 24 -9.78 18.53 25.24
C ARG A 24 -9.66 20.02 24.99
N LYS A 25 -10.74 20.67 24.56
CA LYS A 25 -10.76 22.12 24.31
C LYS A 25 -10.42 22.92 25.57
N MET A 26 -10.91 22.49 26.73
CA MET A 26 -10.55 23.11 28.02
C MET A 26 -9.04 22.98 28.30
N PHE A 27 -8.47 21.78 28.12
CA PHE A 27 -7.03 21.58 28.30
C PHE A 27 -6.18 22.36 27.29
N GLU A 28 -6.61 22.42 26.03
CA GLU A 28 -5.97 23.21 24.97
C GLU A 28 -5.95 24.70 25.35
N GLN A 29 -7.09 25.26 25.80
CA GLN A 29 -7.16 26.65 26.27
C GLN A 29 -6.29 26.92 27.50
N MET A 30 -6.25 25.98 28.45
CA MET A 30 -5.39 26.10 29.62
C MET A 30 -3.91 26.08 29.23
N GLN A 31 -3.55 25.20 28.29
CA GLN A 31 -2.21 25.12 27.73
C GLN A 31 -1.82 26.40 27.00
N GLU A 32 -2.69 26.90 26.12
CA GLU A 32 -2.48 28.18 25.41
C GLU A 32 -2.26 29.34 26.39
N ARG A 33 -3.08 29.44 27.45
CA ARG A 33 -2.92 30.48 28.47
C ARG A 33 -1.58 30.37 29.21
N SER A 34 -1.14 29.15 29.51
CA SER A 34 0.13 28.91 30.23
C SER A 34 1.39 29.14 29.38
N GLN A 35 1.29 29.03 28.06
CA GLN A 35 2.43 29.19 27.15
C GLN A 35 2.73 30.67 26.87
N LEU A 36 4.01 30.99 26.69
CA LEU A 36 4.43 32.29 26.19
C LEU A 36 3.93 32.49 24.75
N PRO A 37 3.56 33.71 24.33
CA PRO A 37 3.08 33.99 22.97
C PRO A 37 4.02 33.50 21.85
N ALA A 38 5.32 33.46 22.12
CA ALA A 38 6.31 32.93 21.18
C ALA A 38 6.17 31.44 20.90
N PHE A 39 5.83 30.65 21.92
CA PHE A 39 5.70 29.20 21.81
C PHE A 39 4.28 28.75 21.43
N ARG A 40 3.31 29.68 21.41
CA ARG A 40 1.96 29.37 20.96
C ARG A 40 1.93 29.12 19.46
N SER A 41 1.57 27.91 19.07
CA SER A 41 1.22 27.62 17.69
C SER A 41 -0.15 28.24 17.39
N PRO A 42 -0.31 29.00 16.30
CA PRO A 42 -1.62 29.53 15.90
C PRO A 42 -2.56 28.43 15.38
N PHE A 43 -2.02 27.24 15.16
CA PHE A 43 -2.76 26.09 14.66
C PHE A 43 -2.88 25.02 15.73
N ARG A 44 -4.05 24.37 15.75
CA ARG A 44 -4.36 23.27 16.65
C ARG A 44 -3.52 22.04 16.30
N GLN A 45 -3.03 21.34 17.33
CA GLN A 45 -2.36 20.06 17.15
C GLN A 45 -3.36 18.98 16.70
N VAL A 46 -2.91 18.15 15.77
CA VAL A 46 -3.65 17.03 15.20
C VAL A 46 -3.39 15.78 16.05
N ASP A 47 -4.43 14.96 16.24
CA ASP A 47 -4.32 13.69 16.96
C ASP A 47 -3.35 12.75 16.24
N SER A 48 -2.61 11.96 17.01
CA SER A 48 -1.62 10.99 16.56
C SER A 48 -2.07 10.14 15.35
N LYS A 49 -3.33 9.68 15.34
CA LYS A 49 -3.91 8.86 14.26
C LYS A 49 -4.15 9.61 12.95
N GLN A 50 -4.31 10.93 13.03
CA GLN A 50 -4.59 11.81 11.88
C GLN A 50 -3.34 12.52 11.37
N ARG A 51 -2.18 12.32 12.01
CA ARG A 51 -0.91 12.88 11.56
C ARG A 51 -0.49 12.25 10.23
N TYR A 52 0.09 13.06 9.35
CA TYR A 52 0.64 12.57 8.10
C TYR A 52 1.96 11.85 8.38
N ILE A 53 2.02 10.57 8.00
CA ILE A 53 3.18 9.70 8.19
C ILE A 53 3.81 9.40 6.83
N LYS A 54 2.99 9.13 5.82
CA LYS A 54 3.47 8.70 4.51
C LYS A 54 3.81 9.90 3.61
N PRO A 55 4.83 9.79 2.73
CA PRO A 55 5.14 10.83 1.75
C PRO A 55 3.95 11.20 0.85
N GLN A 56 3.09 10.23 0.49
CA GLN A 56 1.90 10.51 -0.33
C GLN A 56 0.90 11.45 0.38
N GLN A 57 0.83 11.40 1.71
CA GLN A 57 -0.11 12.22 2.49
C GLN A 57 0.36 13.68 2.56
N TRP A 58 1.68 13.88 2.65
CA TRP A 58 2.30 15.20 2.64
C TRP A 58 2.26 15.84 1.25
N GLY A 59 2.53 15.06 0.20
CA GLY A 59 2.63 15.54 -1.18
C GLY A 59 3.88 16.37 -1.49
N VAL A 60 4.56 16.87 -0.45
CA VAL A 60 5.78 17.67 -0.49
C VAL A 60 6.81 17.10 0.49
N GLN A 61 8.09 17.35 0.26
CA GLN A 61 9.19 17.04 1.18
C GLN A 61 10.09 18.28 1.38
N PRO A 62 10.86 18.33 2.49
CA PRO A 62 11.94 19.31 2.66
C PRO A 62 12.85 19.30 1.44
N GLY A 63 13.14 20.49 0.91
CA GLY A 63 13.92 20.65 -0.32
C GLY A 63 13.08 20.93 -1.57
N ASP A 64 11.79 20.60 -1.57
CA ASP A 64 10.93 20.86 -2.73
C ASP A 64 10.75 22.35 -3.00
N THR A 65 10.72 22.73 -4.28
CA THR A 65 10.24 24.05 -4.70
C THR A 65 8.73 24.00 -4.88
N VAL A 66 8.03 24.96 -4.26
CA VAL A 66 6.57 25.02 -4.22
C VAL A 66 6.08 26.41 -4.58
N LEU A 67 4.95 26.47 -5.28
CA LEU A 67 4.17 27.66 -5.56
C LEU A 67 3.10 27.81 -4.48
N ILE A 68 3.06 28.98 -3.85
CA ILE A 68 2.05 29.32 -2.85
C ILE A 68 0.76 29.72 -3.57
N THR A 69 -0.37 29.11 -3.21
CA THR A 69 -1.66 29.37 -3.90
C THR A 69 -2.58 30.33 -3.14
N LYS A 70 -2.39 30.48 -1.83
CA LYS A 70 -3.23 31.32 -0.97
C LYS A 70 -2.40 32.13 0.02
N GLY A 71 -2.96 33.25 0.45
CA GLY A 71 -2.33 34.18 1.38
C GLY A 71 -1.68 35.37 0.68
N LYS A 72 -0.94 36.17 1.46
CA LYS A 72 -0.23 37.38 1.03
C LYS A 72 0.81 37.10 -0.05
N TYR A 73 1.42 35.92 -0.02
CA TYR A 73 2.45 35.50 -0.98
C TYR A 73 1.90 34.57 -2.07
N ALA A 74 0.60 34.59 -2.33
CA ALA A 74 0.02 33.81 -3.42
C ALA A 74 0.67 34.18 -4.77
N GLY A 75 1.08 33.17 -5.54
CA GLY A 75 1.76 33.32 -6.82
C GLY A 75 3.29 33.31 -6.74
N SER A 76 3.89 33.38 -5.54
CA SER A 76 5.34 33.28 -5.39
C SER A 76 5.81 31.83 -5.24
N THR A 77 7.02 31.57 -5.72
CA THR A 77 7.71 30.30 -5.53
C THR A 77 8.66 30.37 -4.35
N SER A 78 8.71 29.32 -3.53
CA SER A 78 9.62 29.22 -2.39
C SER A 78 10.01 27.76 -2.15
N LYS A 79 11.05 27.54 -1.34
CA LYS A 79 11.48 26.20 -0.95
C LYS A 79 10.86 25.75 0.37
N VAL A 80 10.55 24.46 0.47
CA VAL A 80 10.09 23.82 1.70
C VAL A 80 11.29 23.56 2.62
N VAL A 81 11.22 24.05 3.86
CA VAL A 81 12.29 23.93 4.86
C VAL A 81 12.06 22.70 5.74
N ALA A 82 10.86 22.57 6.31
CA ALA A 82 10.58 21.53 7.29
C ALA A 82 9.10 21.14 7.32
N LEU A 83 8.84 19.89 7.70
CA LEU A 83 7.49 19.37 7.92
C LEU A 83 7.17 19.36 9.41
N GLN A 84 6.02 19.93 9.79
CA GLN A 84 5.54 19.94 11.17
C GLN A 84 4.47 18.85 11.35
N ASN A 85 4.90 17.67 11.80
CA ASN A 85 4.05 16.50 11.99
C ASN A 85 2.90 16.71 12.99
N GLU A 86 3.08 17.60 13.96
CA GLU A 86 2.06 17.84 14.99
C GLU A 86 0.82 18.56 14.47
N THR A 87 0.98 19.44 13.48
CA THR A 87 -0.11 20.28 12.93
C THR A 87 -0.46 19.91 11.49
N ASN A 88 0.26 18.94 10.89
CA ASN A 88 0.20 18.61 9.46
C ASN A 88 0.46 19.83 8.55
N ARG A 89 1.44 20.66 8.93
CA ARG A 89 1.80 21.89 8.20
C ARG A 89 3.26 21.90 7.82
N VAL A 90 3.61 22.86 6.97
CA VAL A 90 4.90 22.94 6.31
C VAL A 90 5.49 24.33 6.53
N PHE A 91 6.76 24.38 6.93
CA PHE A 91 7.54 25.61 6.96
C PHE A 91 8.20 25.84 5.61
N ILE A 92 8.13 27.08 5.16
CA ILE A 92 8.58 27.53 3.85
C ILE A 92 9.46 28.75 4.08
N GLU A 93 10.54 28.88 3.29
CA GLU A 93 11.52 29.98 3.44
C GLU A 93 10.84 31.35 3.38
N HIS A 94 10.03 31.59 2.34
CA HIS A 94 9.23 32.79 2.19
C HIS A 94 7.78 32.50 2.53
N SER A 95 7.40 32.81 3.78
CA SER A 95 6.04 32.65 4.28
C SER A 95 5.56 33.93 4.97
N GLU A 96 4.25 33.98 5.24
CA GLU A 96 3.69 35.01 6.11
C GLU A 96 4.34 34.93 7.50
N THR A 97 4.72 36.06 8.06
CA THR A 97 5.36 36.11 9.38
C THR A 97 4.43 36.74 10.42
N LYS A 98 4.58 36.32 11.67
CA LYS A 98 3.97 36.98 12.84
C LYS A 98 5.06 37.59 13.71
N ARG A 99 4.82 38.80 14.22
CA ARG A 99 5.70 39.44 15.20
C ARG A 99 5.55 38.79 16.56
N VAL A 100 6.68 38.39 17.13
CA VAL A 100 6.73 37.64 18.39
C VAL A 100 7.84 38.21 19.27
N VAL A 101 7.56 38.32 20.58
CA VAL A 101 8.55 38.69 21.59
C VAL A 101 9.23 37.43 22.12
N VAL A 102 10.55 37.34 21.95
CA VAL A 102 11.35 36.16 22.32
C VAL A 102 12.33 36.50 23.45
N PRO A 103 12.39 35.67 24.52
CA PRO A 103 13.38 35.83 25.58
C PRO A 103 14.83 35.71 25.07
N LYS A 104 15.77 36.38 25.74
CA LYS A 104 17.20 36.39 25.35
C LYS A 104 17.83 35.00 25.28
N GLU A 105 17.34 34.04 26.06
CA GLU A 105 17.78 32.64 26.04
C GLU A 105 17.60 31.97 24.67
N PHE A 106 16.65 32.44 23.87
CA PHE A 106 16.34 31.91 22.54
C PHE A 106 16.76 32.85 21.41
N TRP A 107 17.63 33.82 21.68
CA TRP A 107 18.12 34.74 20.67
C TRP A 107 19.06 34.04 19.69
N GLN A 108 18.91 34.37 18.42
CA GLN A 108 19.89 34.00 17.42
C GLN A 108 21.12 34.92 17.53
N PRO A 109 22.33 34.42 17.22
CA PRO A 109 23.52 35.26 17.20
C PRO A 109 23.32 36.43 16.23
N GLY A 110 23.56 37.65 16.69
CA GLY A 110 23.37 38.88 15.90
C GLY A 110 21.98 39.53 16.01
N GLN A 111 21.06 38.97 16.81
CA GLN A 111 19.77 39.59 17.08
C GLN A 111 19.92 40.82 18.01
N THR A 112 19.37 41.97 17.61
CA THR A 112 19.45 43.23 18.37
C THR A 112 18.22 43.53 19.23
N SER A 113 17.03 43.03 18.82
CA SER A 113 15.75 43.36 19.45
C SER A 113 15.02 42.12 19.96
N HIS A 114 14.17 42.28 20.97
CA HIS A 114 13.34 41.18 21.49
C HIS A 114 12.21 40.77 20.53
N ILE A 115 11.89 41.61 19.54
CA ILE A 115 10.83 41.36 18.58
C ILE A 115 11.44 40.72 17.34
N ILE A 116 10.94 39.55 16.97
CA ILE A 116 11.31 38.86 15.74
C ILE A 116 10.08 38.56 14.90
N ASP A 117 10.30 38.48 13.59
CA ASP A 117 9.30 38.00 12.64
C ASP A 117 9.43 36.47 12.52
N TYR A 118 8.45 35.74 13.06
CA TYR A 118 8.44 34.28 13.06
C TYR A 118 7.57 33.75 11.90
N PRO A 119 8.06 32.81 11.07
CA PRO A 119 7.31 32.29 9.93
C PRO A 119 6.08 31.47 10.34
N LEU A 120 4.96 31.68 9.67
CA LEU A 120 3.73 30.93 9.86
C LEU A 120 3.72 29.69 8.96
N PRO A 121 3.47 28.49 9.50
CA PRO A 121 3.46 27.28 8.70
C PRO A 121 2.17 27.17 7.85
N VAL A 122 2.33 26.76 6.59
CA VAL A 122 1.27 26.68 5.59
C VAL A 122 0.75 25.25 5.48
N HIS A 123 -0.52 25.07 5.12
CA HIS A 123 -1.07 23.73 4.91
C HIS A 123 -0.63 23.18 3.54
N PRO A 124 -0.23 21.90 3.40
CA PRO A 124 0.23 21.33 2.13
C PRO A 124 -0.73 21.53 0.95
N LYS A 125 -2.04 21.53 1.22
CA LYS A 125 -3.09 21.79 0.21
C LYS A 125 -3.02 23.18 -0.44
N ASP A 126 -2.45 24.16 0.23
CA ASP A 126 -2.32 25.52 -0.29
C ASP A 126 -1.00 25.71 -1.05
N LEU A 127 -0.27 24.61 -1.30
CA LEU A 127 1.00 24.57 -2.03
C LEU A 127 0.85 23.68 -3.27
N LYS A 128 1.53 24.08 -4.35
CA LYS A 128 1.66 23.30 -5.58
C LYS A 128 3.13 23.03 -5.83
N VAL A 129 3.52 21.77 -6.04
CA VAL A 129 4.92 21.44 -6.32
C VAL A 129 5.31 21.98 -7.70
N VAL A 130 6.46 22.64 -7.77
CA VAL A 130 7.03 23.15 -9.01
C VAL A 130 8.08 22.14 -9.51
N GLY A 131 7.90 21.68 -10.74
CA GLY A 131 8.89 20.90 -11.47
C GLY A 131 9.55 21.73 -12.56
N THR A 132 10.78 21.40 -12.89
CA THR A 132 11.50 21.92 -14.05
C THR A 132 11.41 20.90 -15.18
N ILE A 133 10.91 21.31 -16.34
CA ILE A 133 10.93 20.51 -17.57
C ILE A 133 11.93 21.15 -18.52
N VAL A 134 12.82 20.33 -19.05
CA VAL A 134 13.74 20.72 -20.13
C VAL A 134 13.03 20.42 -21.44
N ASN A 135 12.81 21.44 -22.26
CA ASN A 135 12.26 21.25 -23.60
C ASN A 135 13.32 20.69 -24.54
N GLU A 136 12.91 20.22 -25.72
CA GLU A 136 13.83 19.70 -26.76
C GLU A 136 14.88 20.74 -27.19
N ASP A 137 14.54 22.03 -27.12
CA ASP A 137 15.43 23.16 -27.41
C ASP A 137 16.45 23.45 -26.29
N GLY A 138 16.46 22.67 -25.21
CA GLY A 138 17.31 22.87 -24.03
C GLY A 138 16.84 23.98 -23.07
N THR A 139 15.70 24.61 -23.36
CA THR A 139 15.13 25.65 -22.48
C THR A 139 14.43 25.03 -21.27
N GLU A 140 14.69 25.57 -20.09
CA GLU A 140 14.04 25.14 -18.85
C GLU A 140 12.72 25.88 -18.63
N LYS A 141 11.63 25.13 -18.48
CA LYS A 141 10.32 25.66 -18.13
C LYS A 141 9.90 25.17 -16.75
N LYS A 142 9.62 26.11 -15.85
CA LYS A 142 9.04 25.81 -14.53
C LYS A 142 7.54 25.59 -14.67
N ILE A 143 7.06 24.46 -14.16
CA ILE A 143 5.65 24.07 -14.21
C ILE A 143 5.18 23.77 -12.79
N ALA A 144 4.12 24.45 -12.36
CA ALA A 144 3.45 24.13 -11.12
C ALA A 144 2.41 23.01 -11.35
N ALA A 145 2.56 21.90 -10.65
CA ALA A 145 1.59 20.81 -10.70
C ALA A 145 0.32 21.18 -9.93
N ASP A 146 -0.82 21.21 -10.62
CA ASP A 146 -2.11 21.50 -9.98
C ASP A 146 -2.49 20.43 -8.95
N LYS A 147 -2.32 19.16 -9.32
CA LYS A 147 -2.52 18.02 -8.44
C LYS A 147 -1.54 16.90 -8.78
N LEU A 148 -1.02 16.24 -7.75
CA LEU A 148 -0.16 15.07 -7.89
C LEU A 148 -0.97 13.77 -7.74
N VAL A 149 -0.59 12.78 -8.53
CA VAL A 149 -1.09 11.40 -8.49
C VAL A 149 0.10 10.49 -8.23
N PHE A 150 -0.02 9.62 -7.24
CA PHE A 150 1.02 8.67 -6.88
C PHE A 150 0.70 7.31 -7.51
N LYS A 151 1.50 6.88 -8.48
CA LYS A 151 1.36 5.58 -9.17
C LYS A 151 2.72 4.91 -9.33
N GLY A 152 2.86 3.73 -8.77
CA GLY A 152 4.13 3.01 -8.69
C GLY A 152 5.03 3.53 -7.57
N GLU A 153 5.99 2.71 -7.19
CA GLU A 153 6.99 2.99 -6.16
C GLU A 153 8.36 2.56 -6.68
N TYR A 154 9.42 3.22 -6.21
CA TYR A 154 10.81 2.93 -6.52
C TYR A 154 11.66 3.00 -5.26
N TRP A 155 12.76 2.26 -5.22
CA TRP A 155 13.74 2.40 -4.15
C TRP A 155 14.56 3.67 -4.40
N ASP A 156 14.53 4.60 -3.46
CA ASP A 156 15.30 5.83 -3.52
C ASP A 156 16.55 5.68 -2.62
N GLU A 157 17.72 5.77 -3.23
CA GLU A 157 19.02 5.57 -2.55
C GLU A 157 19.27 6.68 -1.53
N ASP A 158 18.97 7.94 -1.86
CA ASP A 158 19.21 9.08 -0.98
C ASP A 158 18.30 9.02 0.27
N TYR A 159 17.06 8.58 0.09
CA TYR A 159 16.10 8.42 1.18
C TYR A 159 16.15 7.05 1.88
N LYS A 160 16.91 6.09 1.35
CA LYS A 160 17.01 4.69 1.81
C LYS A 160 15.64 4.04 2.07
N LYS A 161 14.64 4.31 1.21
CA LYS A 161 13.26 3.77 1.35
C LYS A 161 12.50 3.72 0.03
N MET A 162 11.42 2.93 -0.01
CA MET A 162 10.48 2.91 -1.14
C MET A 162 9.70 4.23 -1.21
N MET A 163 9.93 4.98 -2.28
CA MET A 163 9.30 6.27 -2.56
C MET A 163 8.33 6.15 -3.75
N PRO A 164 7.16 6.79 -3.68
CA PRO A 164 6.19 6.75 -4.76
C PRO A 164 6.56 7.72 -5.88
N TYR A 165 6.30 7.38 -7.14
CA TYR A 165 6.45 8.34 -8.24
C TYR A 165 5.39 9.44 -8.16
N ARG A 166 5.82 10.71 -8.24
CA ARG A 166 4.91 11.87 -8.28
C ARG A 166 4.58 12.23 -9.72
N ARG A 167 3.37 11.92 -10.16
CA ARG A 167 2.91 12.23 -11.52
C ARG A 167 1.97 13.42 -11.52
N VAL A 168 2.06 14.28 -12.52
CA VAL A 168 1.11 15.38 -12.69
C VAL A 168 -0.24 14.83 -13.14
N LYS A 169 -1.33 15.24 -12.49
CA LYS A 169 -2.68 14.80 -12.86
C LYS A 169 -2.99 15.21 -14.31
N TYR A 170 -3.64 14.31 -15.06
CA TYR A 170 -3.95 14.42 -16.49
C TYR A 170 -2.75 14.31 -17.45
N ASN A 171 -1.52 14.55 -16.98
CA ASN A 171 -0.29 14.36 -17.74
C ASN A 171 0.63 13.38 -17.00
N GLU A 172 0.25 12.10 -16.96
CA GLU A 172 0.94 11.09 -16.15
C GLU A 172 2.38 10.79 -16.59
N ASN A 173 2.76 11.20 -17.81
CA ASN A 173 4.11 11.07 -18.33
C ASN A 173 5.10 12.01 -17.63
N ILE A 174 4.62 13.12 -17.06
CA ILE A 174 5.44 14.08 -16.34
C ILE A 174 5.61 13.60 -14.91
N ILE A 175 6.82 13.17 -14.58
CA ILE A 175 7.22 12.74 -13.24
C ILE A 175 8.04 13.84 -12.60
N ILE A 176 7.63 14.30 -11.42
CA ILE A 176 8.41 15.26 -10.62
C ILE A 176 9.21 14.46 -9.57
N PRO A 177 10.54 14.38 -9.70
CA PRO A 177 11.38 13.60 -8.77
C PRO A 177 11.34 14.21 -7.38
N TRP A 178 11.48 13.39 -6.32
CA TRP A 178 11.64 13.89 -4.95
C TRP A 178 12.93 14.72 -4.81
N PRO A 179 12.97 15.69 -3.89
CA PRO A 179 14.17 16.50 -3.68
C PRO A 179 15.23 15.66 -2.99
N ARG A 180 16.52 15.91 -3.27
CA ARG A 180 17.58 15.20 -2.55
C ARG A 180 17.68 15.73 -1.11
N PRO A 181 17.60 14.86 -0.09
CA PRO A 181 17.81 15.26 1.29
C PRO A 181 19.26 15.69 1.52
N GLU A 182 19.49 16.48 2.57
CA GLU A 182 20.85 16.77 3.03
C GLU A 182 21.48 15.48 3.57
N PRO A 183 22.74 15.17 3.20
CA PRO A 183 23.42 13.98 3.68
C PRO A 183 23.55 14.05 5.20
N VAL A 184 23.16 12.98 5.87
CA VAL A 184 23.34 12.86 7.32
C VAL A 184 24.73 12.30 7.57
N GLU A 185 25.54 13.05 8.31
CA GLU A 185 26.85 12.58 8.75
C GLU A 185 26.70 11.49 9.82
N ASP A 186 27.50 10.44 9.72
CA ASP A 186 27.51 9.36 10.71
C ASP A 186 28.05 9.87 12.06
N CYS A 187 27.41 9.42 13.15
CA CYS A 187 27.87 9.70 14.50
C CYS A 187 28.96 8.71 14.90
N GLU A 188 29.77 9.03 15.91
CA GLU A 188 30.81 8.14 16.46
C GLU A 188 30.28 6.77 16.92
N TYR A 189 28.99 6.68 17.26
CA TYR A 189 28.32 5.44 17.67
C TYR A 189 27.65 4.68 16.52
N SER A 190 27.74 5.20 15.29
CA SER A 190 27.24 4.54 14.09
C SER A 190 28.23 3.47 13.62
N THR A 191 27.71 2.34 13.15
CA THR A 191 28.49 1.32 12.43
C THR A 191 28.60 1.69 10.96
N SER A 192 29.76 1.44 10.33
CA SER A 192 29.94 1.66 8.89
C SER A 192 29.07 0.71 8.07
N GLU A 193 28.67 1.16 6.87
CA GLU A 193 27.82 0.39 5.96
C GLU A 193 28.45 -0.97 5.59
N GLU A 194 29.75 -0.99 5.33
CA GLU A 194 30.52 -2.22 5.01
C GLU A 194 30.40 -3.30 6.10
N LEU A 195 30.48 -2.90 7.39
CA LEU A 195 30.35 -3.83 8.51
C LEU A 195 28.91 -4.33 8.70
N VAL A 196 27.92 -3.52 8.33
CA VAL A 196 26.49 -3.89 8.43
C VAL A 196 26.09 -4.85 7.31
N GLU A 197 26.62 -4.65 6.11
CA GLU A 197 26.37 -5.51 4.95
C GLU A 197 27.12 -6.84 5.02
N GLU A 198 28.14 -6.94 5.87
CA GLU A 198 28.87 -8.17 6.11
C GLU A 198 27.94 -9.29 6.62
N ARG A 199 27.77 -10.33 5.79
CA ARG A 199 26.99 -11.49 6.16
C ARG A 199 27.77 -12.35 7.16
N THR A 200 27.44 -12.19 8.44
CA THR A 200 28.05 -12.95 9.54
C THR A 200 27.39 -14.31 9.79
N PHE A 201 26.11 -14.47 9.45
CA PHE A 201 25.36 -15.68 9.78
C PHE A 201 25.28 -16.70 8.63
N PHE A 202 25.75 -17.91 8.91
CA PHE A 202 25.62 -19.10 8.07
C PHE A 202 25.02 -20.24 8.90
N PRO A 203 23.99 -20.94 8.42
CA PRO A 203 23.40 -22.06 9.16
C PRO A 203 24.38 -23.24 9.17
N ASN A 204 24.93 -23.55 10.35
CA ASN A 204 25.93 -24.61 10.51
C ASN A 204 25.31 -26.00 10.66
N SER A 205 24.11 -26.10 11.21
CA SER A 205 23.44 -27.38 11.49
C SER A 205 21.92 -27.25 11.47
N ILE A 206 21.25 -28.31 11.06
CA ILE A 206 19.79 -28.47 11.21
C ILE A 206 19.46 -29.10 12.57
N VAL A 207 20.41 -29.83 13.16
CA VAL A 207 20.21 -30.60 14.40
C VAL A 207 20.40 -29.73 15.64
N PHE A 208 21.38 -28.83 15.60
CA PHE A 208 21.73 -27.96 16.72
C PHE A 208 21.30 -26.53 16.48
N SER A 209 20.83 -25.84 17.53
CA SER A 209 20.55 -24.41 17.46
C SER A 209 21.81 -23.61 17.75
N ASP A 210 22.05 -22.55 16.96
CA ASP A 210 23.21 -21.65 17.17
C ASP A 210 23.07 -20.84 18.47
N SER A 211 21.86 -20.69 18.99
CA SER A 211 21.61 -20.09 20.30
C SER A 211 21.70 -21.11 21.43
N PRO A 212 22.34 -20.79 22.57
CA PRO A 212 22.37 -21.67 23.73
C PRO A 212 20.97 -21.85 24.32
N VAL A 213 20.68 -23.04 24.85
CA VAL A 213 19.33 -23.43 25.34
C VAL A 213 18.83 -22.50 26.45
N ASP A 214 19.73 -22.01 27.32
CA ASP A 214 19.34 -21.11 28.41
C ASP A 214 18.93 -19.71 27.95
N LEU A 215 19.41 -19.26 26.78
CA LEU A 215 18.99 -17.98 26.20
C LEU A 215 17.51 -18.00 25.78
N LEU A 216 16.93 -19.17 25.52
CA LEU A 216 15.50 -19.28 25.22
C LEU A 216 14.62 -18.77 26.37
N LYS A 217 15.09 -18.90 27.62
CA LYS A 217 14.37 -18.45 28.83
C LYS A 217 14.41 -16.93 29.02
N SER A 218 15.44 -16.25 28.49
CA SER A 218 15.56 -14.79 28.56
C SER A 218 14.90 -14.11 27.35
N MET A 219 15.02 -14.70 26.16
CA MET A 219 14.37 -14.22 24.93
C MET A 219 12.84 -14.30 25.00
N ARG A 220 12.31 -15.24 25.78
CA ARG A 220 10.87 -15.49 25.90
C ARG A 220 10.47 -15.54 27.35
N HIS A 221 9.38 -14.87 27.68
CA HIS A 221 8.82 -14.98 29.02
C HIS A 221 8.41 -16.44 29.30
N PRO A 222 8.90 -17.08 30.38
CA PRO A 222 8.75 -18.52 30.60
C PRO A 222 7.28 -18.94 30.80
N LEU A 223 6.45 -18.06 31.36
CA LEU A 223 5.03 -18.32 31.62
C LEU A 223 4.10 -17.77 30.51
N ILE A 224 4.56 -17.66 29.26
CA ILE A 224 3.67 -17.22 28.18
C ILE A 224 2.46 -18.15 28.10
N LYS A 225 1.27 -17.60 28.39
CA LYS A 225 -0.01 -18.31 28.56
C LYS A 225 -0.57 -18.99 27.30
N ARG A 226 0.20 -19.06 26.20
CA ARG A 226 -0.25 -19.63 24.91
C ARG A 226 0.73 -20.68 24.39
N PRO A 227 0.93 -21.80 25.11
CA PRO A 227 1.82 -22.87 24.68
C PRO A 227 1.40 -23.47 23.33
N TYR A 228 0.10 -23.46 23.01
CA TYR A 228 -0.43 -23.94 21.72
C TYR A 228 0.10 -23.17 20.49
N LYS A 229 0.47 -21.88 20.63
CA LYS A 229 0.97 -21.05 19.52
C LYS A 229 2.47 -21.23 19.29
N TRP A 230 3.23 -21.42 20.36
CA TRP A 230 4.69 -21.36 20.32
C TRP A 230 5.37 -22.72 20.47
N ASN A 231 4.79 -23.59 21.30
CA ASN A 231 5.27 -24.96 21.50
C ASN A 231 4.50 -25.96 20.63
N LYS A 232 3.51 -25.47 19.84
CA LYS A 232 2.60 -26.29 19.03
C LYS A 232 2.05 -27.49 19.81
N GLN A 233 1.80 -27.29 21.10
CA GLN A 233 1.15 -28.32 21.92
C GLN A 233 -0.30 -28.43 21.47
N TYR A 234 -0.55 -29.38 20.58
CA TYR A 234 -1.88 -29.76 20.13
C TYR A 234 -2.50 -30.73 21.14
N LEU A 235 -3.84 -30.79 21.16
CA LEU A 235 -4.54 -31.80 21.94
C LEU A 235 -4.13 -33.18 21.46
N THR A 236 -3.57 -33.99 22.36
CA THR A 236 -3.25 -35.38 22.03
C THR A 236 -4.53 -36.21 21.93
N LYS A 237 -4.46 -37.39 21.29
CA LYS A 237 -5.60 -38.33 21.27
C LYS A 237 -6.08 -38.68 22.69
N SER A 238 -5.17 -38.70 23.67
CA SER A 238 -5.50 -38.94 25.08
C SER A 238 -6.27 -37.77 25.71
N ASP A 239 -5.93 -36.53 25.34
CA ASP A 239 -6.63 -35.34 25.81
C ASP A 239 -8.01 -35.25 25.17
N VAL A 240 -8.10 -35.54 23.87
CA VAL A 240 -9.38 -35.63 23.15
C VAL A 240 -10.27 -36.71 23.76
N LYS A 241 -9.75 -37.90 24.05
CA LYS A 241 -10.51 -38.98 24.72
C LYS A 241 -10.98 -38.59 26.13
N ARG A 242 -10.21 -37.77 26.85
CA ARG A 242 -10.61 -37.24 28.18
C ARG A 242 -11.65 -36.13 28.07
N LEU A 243 -11.59 -35.31 27.01
CA LEU A 243 -12.52 -34.22 26.74
C LEU A 243 -13.85 -34.71 26.17
N VAL A 244 -13.81 -35.74 25.34
CA VAL A 244 -14.99 -36.29 24.67
C VAL A 244 -15.64 -37.32 25.58
N PRO A 245 -16.92 -37.15 25.97
CA PRO A 245 -17.62 -38.15 26.77
C PRO A 245 -17.75 -39.46 25.99
N PRO A 246 -17.77 -40.63 26.67
CA PRO A 246 -17.96 -41.91 26.01
C PRO A 246 -19.33 -41.93 25.30
N SER A 247 -19.36 -42.43 24.07
CA SER A 247 -20.62 -42.61 23.36
C SER A 247 -21.50 -43.63 24.09
N PRO A 248 -22.81 -43.39 24.23
CA PRO A 248 -23.70 -44.35 24.85
C PRO A 248 -23.77 -45.63 24.02
N ILE A 249 -23.95 -46.77 24.69
CA ILE A 249 -24.22 -48.05 24.04
C ILE A 249 -25.60 -47.94 23.37
N LEU A 250 -25.69 -48.29 22.09
CA LEU A 250 -26.95 -48.24 21.33
C LEU A 250 -27.86 -49.40 21.75
N SER A 251 -29.16 -49.14 21.85
CA SER A 251 -30.17 -50.20 22.10
C SER A 251 -30.37 -51.07 20.86
N GLU A 252 -30.85 -52.30 21.07
CA GLU A 252 -31.12 -53.28 20.01
C GLU A 252 -32.07 -52.72 18.94
N ALA A 253 -33.16 -52.05 19.34
CA ALA A 253 -34.10 -51.41 18.43
C ALA A 253 -33.44 -50.33 17.55
N LYS A 254 -32.46 -49.60 18.09
CA LYS A 254 -31.75 -48.54 17.36
C LYS A 254 -30.70 -49.11 16.41
N LEU A 255 -30.12 -50.27 16.75
CA LEU A 255 -29.25 -51.03 15.84
C LEU A 255 -30.07 -51.63 14.70
N ALA A 256 -31.23 -52.23 14.98
CA ALA A 256 -32.14 -52.75 13.97
C ALA A 256 -32.60 -51.65 13.01
N GLY A 257 -33.05 -50.50 13.54
CA GLY A 257 -33.45 -49.36 12.70
C GLY A 257 -32.29 -48.74 11.89
N ARG A 258 -31.02 -48.95 12.29
CA ARG A 258 -29.87 -48.56 11.47
C ARG A 258 -29.64 -49.53 10.33
N ALA A 259 -29.73 -50.84 10.59
CA ALA A 259 -29.64 -51.87 9.56
C ALA A 259 -30.75 -51.73 8.52
N GLU A 260 -32.00 -51.45 8.94
CA GLU A 260 -33.12 -51.18 8.02
C GLU A 260 -32.86 -49.95 7.13
N ARG A 261 -32.32 -48.87 7.70
CA ARG A 261 -31.97 -47.66 6.91
C ARG A 261 -30.85 -47.92 5.92
N GLU A 262 -29.88 -48.75 6.28
CA GLU A 262 -28.80 -49.16 5.37
C GLU A 262 -29.38 -50.00 4.22
N GLN A 263 -30.26 -50.96 4.50
CA GLN A 263 -30.98 -51.75 3.49
C GLN A 263 -31.85 -50.88 2.57
N ILE A 264 -32.61 -49.92 3.13
CA ILE A 264 -33.43 -48.99 2.33
C ILE A 264 -32.52 -48.14 1.43
N ARG A 265 -31.41 -47.63 1.96
CA ARG A 265 -30.47 -46.81 1.20
C ARG A 265 -29.82 -47.60 0.06
N GLU A 266 -29.51 -48.88 0.27
CA GLU A 266 -28.99 -49.77 -0.78
C GLU A 266 -30.05 -50.12 -1.83
N SER A 267 -31.32 -50.21 -1.44
CA SER A 267 -32.44 -50.50 -2.35
C SER A 267 -32.82 -49.30 -3.25
N LEU A 268 -32.53 -48.07 -2.80
CA LEU A 268 -32.87 -46.87 -3.55
C LEU A 268 -31.85 -46.63 -4.67
N PRO A 269 -32.30 -46.42 -5.92
CA PRO A 269 -31.39 -46.12 -7.02
C PRO A 269 -30.73 -44.75 -6.80
N THR A 270 -29.40 -44.68 -7.01
CA THR A 270 -28.61 -43.46 -6.79
C THR A 270 -28.83 -42.40 -7.88
N SER A 271 -29.24 -42.82 -9.08
CA SER A 271 -29.49 -41.95 -10.23
C SER A 271 -30.85 -42.24 -10.85
N PRO A 272 -31.54 -41.23 -11.42
CA PRO A 272 -32.79 -41.43 -12.15
C PRO A 272 -32.57 -42.31 -13.39
N SER A 273 -33.63 -43.00 -13.82
CA SER A 273 -33.58 -43.84 -15.02
C SER A 273 -33.40 -42.97 -16.28
N PRO A 274 -32.76 -43.49 -17.33
CA PRO A 274 -32.58 -42.74 -18.58
C PRO A 274 -33.92 -42.32 -19.21
N GLU A 275 -34.96 -43.14 -19.07
CA GLU A 275 -36.31 -42.81 -19.53
C GLU A 275 -36.89 -41.59 -18.81
N THR A 276 -36.71 -41.51 -17.48
CA THR A 276 -37.14 -40.32 -16.73
C THR A 276 -36.36 -39.06 -17.10
N ILE A 277 -35.06 -39.19 -17.38
CA ILE A 277 -34.23 -38.06 -17.83
C ILE A 277 -34.73 -37.55 -19.18
N ASN A 278 -34.99 -38.45 -20.12
CA ASN A 278 -35.48 -38.08 -21.45
C ASN A 278 -36.88 -37.44 -21.38
N LEU A 279 -37.80 -38.01 -20.61
CA LEU A 279 -39.15 -37.46 -20.43
C LEU A 279 -39.13 -36.06 -19.82
N VAL A 280 -38.28 -35.84 -18.81
CA VAL A 280 -38.09 -34.50 -18.21
C VAL A 280 -37.44 -33.56 -19.22
N GLY A 281 -36.44 -34.02 -19.97
CA GLY A 281 -35.78 -33.27 -21.03
C GLY A 281 -36.76 -32.79 -22.10
N ASP A 282 -37.62 -33.68 -22.58
CA ASP A 282 -38.64 -33.37 -23.59
C ASP A 282 -39.65 -32.33 -23.08
N LYS A 283 -40.11 -32.48 -21.83
CA LYS A 283 -41.03 -31.49 -21.22
C LYS A 283 -40.37 -30.12 -21.04
N VAL A 284 -39.10 -30.09 -20.64
CA VAL A 284 -38.34 -28.84 -20.50
C VAL A 284 -38.13 -28.20 -21.87
N ALA A 285 -37.75 -28.96 -22.89
CA ALA A 285 -37.58 -28.46 -24.25
C ALA A 285 -38.90 -27.90 -24.82
N GLN A 286 -40.01 -28.62 -24.65
CA GLN A 286 -41.33 -28.15 -25.04
C GLN A 286 -41.71 -26.84 -24.34
N TYR A 287 -41.46 -26.75 -23.03
CA TYR A 287 -41.71 -25.54 -22.26
C TYR A 287 -40.87 -24.36 -22.76
N LEU A 288 -39.57 -24.59 -22.98
CA LEU A 288 -38.64 -23.55 -23.46
C LEU A 288 -38.97 -23.06 -24.87
N ASN A 289 -39.38 -23.96 -25.77
CA ASN A 289 -39.77 -23.60 -27.14
C ASN A 289 -41.06 -22.76 -27.18
N ASN A 290 -41.95 -22.92 -26.20
CA ASN A 290 -43.19 -22.16 -26.10
C ASN A 290 -43.01 -20.77 -25.46
N MET A 291 -41.82 -20.46 -24.92
CA MET A 291 -41.54 -19.21 -24.21
C MET A 291 -40.91 -18.16 -25.14
N ASN A 292 -41.60 -17.04 -25.38
CA ASN A 292 -41.16 -15.95 -26.28
C ASN A 292 -40.36 -14.83 -25.58
N ASP A 293 -39.73 -15.11 -24.44
CA ASP A 293 -38.98 -14.10 -23.67
C ASP A 293 -37.53 -13.96 -24.16
N GLU A 294 -37.23 -12.83 -24.83
CA GLU A 294 -35.90 -12.53 -25.37
C GLU A 294 -34.78 -12.54 -24.32
N ARG A 295 -35.08 -12.13 -23.07
CA ARG A 295 -34.10 -12.09 -21.97
C ARG A 295 -33.70 -13.50 -21.52
N LEU A 296 -34.68 -14.40 -21.47
CA LEU A 296 -34.47 -15.79 -21.08
C LEU A 296 -33.72 -16.56 -22.16
N ALA A 297 -34.06 -16.34 -23.44
CA ALA A 297 -33.32 -16.90 -24.56
C ALA A 297 -31.82 -16.51 -24.55
N LYS A 298 -31.51 -15.24 -24.28
CA LYS A 298 -30.12 -14.78 -24.10
C LYS A 298 -29.41 -15.45 -22.91
N TYR A 299 -30.13 -15.74 -21.84
CA TYR A 299 -29.59 -16.43 -20.68
C TYR A 299 -29.34 -17.91 -20.97
N ILE A 300 -30.29 -18.61 -21.60
CA ILE A 300 -30.16 -20.03 -21.98
C ILE A 300 -28.97 -20.21 -22.93
N ASN A 301 -28.89 -19.38 -23.97
CA ASN A 301 -27.78 -19.43 -24.92
C ASN A 301 -26.43 -19.16 -24.24
N LYS A 302 -26.39 -18.39 -23.14
CA LYS A 302 -25.17 -18.14 -22.37
C LYS A 302 -24.78 -19.32 -21.47
N MET A 303 -25.75 -20.13 -21.04
CA MET A 303 -25.53 -21.30 -20.18
C MET A 303 -25.19 -22.57 -20.99
N ASP A 304 -25.34 -22.54 -22.31
CA ASP A 304 -24.86 -23.60 -23.19
C ASP A 304 -23.34 -23.79 -23.04
N PRO A 305 -22.85 -25.01 -22.75
CA PRO A 305 -21.43 -25.30 -22.65
C PRO A 305 -20.62 -24.91 -23.90
N THR A 306 -21.27 -24.86 -25.06
CA THR A 306 -20.67 -24.49 -26.35
C THR A 306 -20.67 -22.99 -26.62
N TYR A 307 -21.24 -22.18 -25.72
CA TYR A 307 -21.33 -20.73 -25.89
C TYR A 307 -19.98 -20.03 -25.84
N ILE A 308 -19.59 -19.43 -26.96
CA ILE A 308 -18.43 -18.54 -27.05
C ILE A 308 -18.93 -17.10 -27.02
N LYS A 309 -18.38 -16.29 -26.10
CA LYS A 309 -18.72 -14.87 -26.01
C LYS A 309 -18.41 -14.17 -27.34
N PRO A 310 -19.33 -13.37 -27.91
CA PRO A 310 -19.12 -12.71 -29.20
C PRO A 310 -17.86 -11.85 -29.25
N SER A 311 -17.54 -11.16 -28.15
CA SER A 311 -16.33 -10.34 -28.05
C SER A 311 -15.04 -11.15 -28.11
N VAL A 312 -15.05 -12.39 -27.60
CA VAL A 312 -13.91 -13.30 -27.66
C VAL A 312 -13.75 -13.85 -29.06
N ALA A 313 -14.84 -14.27 -29.71
CA ALA A 313 -14.83 -14.73 -31.09
C ALA A 313 -14.31 -13.65 -32.07
N ILE A 314 -14.75 -12.41 -31.92
CA ILE A 314 -14.26 -11.26 -32.72
C ILE A 314 -12.77 -11.04 -32.49
N LYS A 315 -12.31 -11.10 -31.24
CA LYS A 315 -10.89 -10.91 -30.88
C LYS A 315 -10.01 -12.03 -31.43
N GLU A 316 -10.49 -13.28 -31.41
CA GLU A 316 -9.79 -14.42 -32.01
C GLU A 316 -9.72 -14.32 -33.53
N ALA A 317 -10.78 -13.88 -34.20
CA ALA A 317 -10.77 -13.61 -35.63
C ALA A 317 -9.76 -12.50 -36.01
N GLN A 318 -9.74 -11.41 -35.25
CA GLN A 318 -8.77 -10.33 -35.44
C GLN A 318 -7.33 -10.79 -35.20
N LYS A 319 -7.12 -11.65 -34.19
CA LYS A 319 -5.81 -12.24 -33.91
C LYS A 319 -5.33 -13.13 -35.05
N LYS A 320 -6.19 -14.02 -35.57
CA LYS A 320 -5.86 -14.86 -36.74
C LYS A 320 -5.46 -14.01 -37.96
N LEU A 321 -6.21 -12.95 -38.23
CA LEU A 321 -5.93 -12.03 -39.33
C LEU A 321 -4.62 -11.25 -39.12
N TYR A 322 -4.26 -10.91 -37.88
CA TYR A 322 -2.97 -10.31 -37.56
C TYR A 322 -1.81 -11.29 -37.76
N ASP A 323 -1.97 -12.53 -37.29
CA ASP A 323 -0.95 -13.58 -37.40
C ASP A 323 -0.67 -13.92 -38.88
N GLU A 324 -1.70 -13.94 -39.73
CA GLU A 324 -1.56 -14.07 -41.19
C GLU A 324 -0.74 -12.92 -41.79
N LYS A 325 -1.05 -11.67 -41.44
CA LYS A 325 -0.28 -10.49 -41.92
C LYS A 325 1.17 -10.50 -41.46
N VAL A 326 1.45 -10.98 -40.25
CA VAL A 326 2.82 -11.12 -39.75
C VAL A 326 3.57 -12.17 -40.56
N ARG A 327 2.94 -13.30 -40.86
CA ARG A 327 3.52 -14.35 -41.70
C ARG A 327 3.82 -13.85 -43.11
N GLU A 328 2.88 -13.17 -43.75
CA GLU A 328 3.08 -12.55 -45.08
C GLU A 328 4.28 -11.58 -45.06
N ASN A 329 4.38 -10.73 -44.05
CA ASN A 329 5.49 -9.79 -43.91
C ASN A 329 6.85 -10.49 -43.72
N GLN A 330 6.89 -11.60 -42.97
CA GLN A 330 8.10 -12.39 -42.81
C GLN A 330 8.54 -13.03 -44.14
N GLU A 331 7.59 -13.54 -44.93
CA GLU A 331 7.85 -14.08 -46.27
C GLU A 331 8.38 -12.98 -47.21
N MET A 332 7.77 -11.80 -47.20
CA MET A 332 8.24 -10.64 -47.97
C MET A 332 9.63 -10.18 -47.56
N ASN A 333 9.97 -10.20 -46.27
CA ASN A 333 11.29 -9.85 -45.78
C ASN A 333 12.35 -10.88 -46.17
N LYS A 334 12.01 -12.19 -46.15
CA LYS A 334 12.88 -13.24 -46.69
C LYS A 334 13.18 -13.01 -48.18
N ILE A 335 12.15 -12.72 -48.98
CA ILE A 335 12.31 -12.39 -50.40
C ILE A 335 13.22 -11.17 -50.59
N LYS A 336 12.98 -10.08 -49.87
CA LYS A 336 13.84 -8.88 -49.92
C LYS A 336 15.29 -9.19 -49.57
N SER A 337 15.52 -9.96 -48.50
CA SER A 337 16.88 -10.34 -48.07
C SER A 337 17.61 -11.18 -49.12
N TYR A 338 16.91 -12.13 -49.75
CA TYR A 338 17.44 -12.96 -50.83
C TYR A 338 17.81 -12.13 -52.06
N VAL A 339 16.93 -11.19 -52.45
CA VAL A 339 17.17 -10.26 -53.55
C VAL A 339 18.42 -9.41 -53.27
N ILE A 340 18.53 -8.82 -52.08
CA ILE A 340 19.69 -8.01 -51.68
C ILE A 340 20.98 -8.85 -51.74
N ALA A 341 20.97 -10.08 -51.20
CA ALA A 341 22.12 -10.98 -51.23
C ALA A 341 22.54 -11.31 -52.67
N LYS A 342 21.59 -11.63 -53.56
CA LYS A 342 21.82 -11.90 -54.99
C LYS A 342 22.43 -10.70 -55.73
N TYR A 343 22.02 -9.47 -55.41
CA TYR A 343 22.60 -8.27 -56.03
C TYR A 343 23.98 -7.91 -55.45
N LYS A 344 24.23 -8.19 -54.16
CA LYS A 344 25.57 -8.05 -53.56
C LYS A 344 26.59 -9.01 -54.17
N THR A 345 26.24 -10.29 -54.32
CA THR A 345 27.14 -11.28 -54.95
C THR A 345 27.43 -10.94 -56.41
N ARG A 346 26.43 -10.49 -57.18
CA ARG A 346 26.63 -10.00 -58.55
C ARG A 346 27.57 -8.79 -58.67
N ARG A 347 27.59 -7.90 -57.67
CA ARG A 347 28.54 -6.76 -57.65
C ARG A 347 29.96 -7.22 -57.34
N ILE A 348 30.14 -8.21 -56.48
CA ILE A 348 31.45 -8.76 -56.11
C ILE A 348 32.08 -9.51 -57.30
N THR A 349 31.30 -10.21 -58.12
CA THR A 349 31.80 -10.94 -59.31
C THR A 349 32.11 -10.05 -60.53
N LYS A 350 31.84 -8.74 -60.47
CA LYS A 350 32.02 -7.80 -61.60
C LYS A 350 33.20 -6.83 -61.39
N ASN A 351 33.84 -6.86 -60.23
CA ASN A 351 35.13 -6.24 -59.95
C ASN A 351 36.18 -7.35 -59.92
#